data_AF-A0A255Y6W5-F1
#
_entry.id   AF-A0A255Y6W5-F1
#
_cell.length_a   1.000
_cell.length_b   1.000
_cell.length_c   1.000
_cell.angle_alpha   90.00
_cell.angle_beta   90.00
_cell.angle_gamma   90.00
#
_symmetry.space_group_name_H-M   'P 1'
#
loop_
_entity.id
_entity.type
_entity.pdbx_description
1 polymer ?
#
loop_
_entity_poly.entity_id
_entity_poly.type
_entity_poly.pdbx_seq_one_letter_code
_entity_poly.pdbx_strand_id
1 'polypeptide(L)'
;MSVAFTKENDAEAVAADLPDRPIPTHANLVTAAGLARIEAALAAAKADYAAAQASDAISSDRTAMARATRDLRYWSARRATAQLVDRRPTDGTIGFGAEVGIERADGRRQTYAIVGDDEADPAQGSVSHVSPFARAVGGRQVGDVVMLAGQEVEIVSMRWPETLKDGSQSGDQGSGGRDVPGRR
;
A
#
# COMPACT_ATOMS: atom_id res chain seq x y z
N MET A 1 6.15 -19.39 -50.02
CA MET A 1 7.34 -19.11 -49.19
C MET A 1 7.31 -17.61 -48.94
N SER A 2 7.25 -17.01 -47.75
CA SER A 2 7.25 -17.45 -46.36
C SER A 2 6.76 -16.23 -45.57
N VAL A 3 5.70 -16.36 -44.76
CA VAL A 3 5.23 -15.29 -43.86
C VAL A 3 5.12 -15.87 -42.47
N ALA A 4 6.24 -15.97 -41.77
CA ALA A 4 6.31 -16.45 -40.39
C ALA A 4 7.59 -15.97 -39.72
N PHE A 5 7.75 -14.66 -39.45
CA PHE A 5 8.85 -14.15 -38.61
C PHE A 5 8.60 -12.81 -37.88
N THR A 6 7.43 -12.17 -38.04
CA THR A 6 7.22 -10.82 -37.48
C THR A 6 6.58 -10.77 -36.09
N LYS A 7 5.92 -11.83 -35.61
CA LYS A 7 5.20 -11.78 -34.32
C LYS A 7 6.08 -12.00 -33.09
N GLU A 8 7.16 -12.76 -33.21
CA GLU A 8 8.01 -13.15 -32.06
C GLU A 8 9.00 -12.03 -31.70
N ASN A 9 9.57 -11.36 -32.71
CA ASN A 9 10.48 -10.23 -32.52
C ASN A 9 9.77 -9.00 -31.91
N ASP A 10 8.50 -8.76 -32.28
CA ASP A 10 7.69 -7.68 -31.70
C ASP A 10 7.37 -7.95 -30.21
N ALA A 11 7.11 -9.21 -29.83
CA ALA A 11 6.86 -9.59 -28.44
C ALA A 11 8.11 -9.48 -27.58
N GLU A 12 9.28 -9.86 -28.08
CA GLU A 12 10.57 -9.71 -27.39
C GLU A 12 10.98 -8.24 -27.23
N ALA A 13 10.74 -7.40 -28.25
CA ALA A 13 11.02 -5.96 -28.19
C ALA A 13 10.09 -5.24 -27.17
N VAL A 14 8.81 -5.61 -27.11
CA VAL A 14 7.87 -5.07 -26.11
C VAL A 14 8.20 -5.59 -24.71
N ALA A 15 8.64 -6.83 -24.57
CA ALA A 15 9.06 -7.40 -23.30
C ALA A 15 10.35 -6.76 -22.76
N ALA A 16 11.19 -6.21 -23.65
CA ALA A 16 12.40 -5.47 -23.30
C ALA A 16 12.13 -4.04 -22.78
N ASP A 17 11.00 -3.44 -23.14
CA ASP A 17 10.64 -2.07 -22.75
C ASP A 17 9.26 -2.05 -22.06
N LEU A 18 9.20 -2.65 -20.87
CA LEU A 18 7.97 -2.68 -20.09
C LEU A 18 7.65 -1.30 -19.52
N PRO A 19 6.43 -0.77 -19.74
CA PRO A 19 6.03 0.52 -19.20
C PRO A 19 6.00 0.48 -17.68
N ASP A 20 6.19 1.65 -17.06
CA ASP A 20 6.17 1.78 -15.61
C ASP A 20 4.81 1.41 -15.03
N ARG A 21 4.87 0.78 -13.86
CA ARG A 21 3.68 0.51 -13.06
C ARG A 21 3.16 1.86 -12.56
N PRO A 22 1.85 2.15 -12.74
CA PRO A 22 1.29 3.40 -12.27
C PRO A 22 1.43 3.51 -10.76
N ILE A 23 1.86 4.68 -10.28
CA ILE A 23 1.99 4.98 -8.86
C ILE A 23 0.79 5.82 -8.45
N PRO A 24 0.01 5.39 -7.43
CA PRO A 24 -1.07 6.20 -6.86
C PRO A 24 -0.56 7.57 -6.39
N THR A 25 -1.35 8.62 -6.63
CA THR A 25 -0.97 10.03 -6.33
C THR A 25 -1.33 10.48 -4.91
N HIS A 26 -2.13 9.71 -4.19
CA HIS A 26 -2.51 10.01 -2.81
C HIS A 26 -1.44 9.53 -1.82
N ALA A 27 -1.65 9.83 -0.54
CA ALA A 27 -0.74 9.41 0.53
C ALA A 27 -0.51 7.89 0.49
N ASN A 28 0.76 7.50 0.61
CA ASN A 28 1.18 6.11 0.68
C ASN A 28 1.25 5.67 2.15
N LEU A 29 0.07 5.54 2.78
CA LEU A 29 -0.04 5.02 4.13
C LEU A 29 0.27 3.52 4.12
N VAL A 30 1.14 3.07 5.02
CA VAL A 30 1.54 1.66 5.13
C VAL A 30 1.50 1.19 6.59
N THR A 31 1.09 -0.06 6.78
CA THR A 31 1.28 -0.73 8.07
C THR A 31 2.74 -1.16 8.22
N ALA A 32 3.13 -1.59 9.43
CA ALA A 32 4.47 -2.16 9.66
C ALA A 32 4.73 -3.40 8.77
N ALA A 33 3.71 -4.26 8.60
CA ALA A 33 3.80 -5.42 7.72
C ALA A 33 3.91 -5.01 6.24
N GLY A 34 3.20 -3.96 5.84
CA GLY A 34 3.28 -3.37 4.51
C GLY A 34 4.65 -2.83 4.16
N LEU A 35 5.22 -2.05 5.08
CA LEU A 35 6.56 -1.51 4.92
C LEU A 35 7.59 -2.63 4.76
N ALA A 36 7.52 -3.67 5.59
CA ALA A 36 8.39 -4.84 5.48
C ALA A 36 8.22 -5.56 4.12
N ARG A 37 6.99 -5.68 3.60
CA ARG A 37 6.73 -6.23 2.26
C ARG A 37 7.34 -5.38 1.15
N ILE A 38 7.22 -4.06 1.23
CA ILE A 38 7.82 -3.13 0.26
C ILE A 38 9.34 -3.28 0.27
N GLU A 39 9.95 -3.36 1.46
CA GLU A 39 11.40 -3.53 1.60
C GLU A 39 11.87 -4.89 1.04
N ALA A 40 11.14 -5.96 1.33
CA ALA A 40 11.42 -7.29 0.78
C ALA A 40 11.28 -7.31 -0.76
N ALA A 41 10.23 -6.69 -1.31
CA ALA A 41 10.02 -6.60 -2.74
C ALA A 41 11.11 -5.76 -3.44
N LEU A 42 11.55 -4.66 -2.82
CA LEU A 42 12.67 -3.87 -3.32
C LEU A 42 13.98 -4.66 -3.30
N ALA A 43 14.24 -5.43 -2.25
CA ALA A 43 15.42 -6.28 -2.15
C ALA A 43 15.42 -7.39 -3.22
N ALA A 44 14.26 -8.03 -3.44
CA ALA A 44 14.08 -9.03 -4.49
C ALA A 44 14.33 -8.42 -5.88
N ALA A 45 13.73 -7.26 -6.18
CA ALA A 45 13.93 -6.58 -7.47
C ALA A 45 15.41 -6.19 -7.71
N LYS A 46 16.16 -5.83 -6.65
CA LYS A 46 17.61 -5.59 -6.75
C LYS A 46 18.39 -6.86 -7.05
N ALA A 47 18.02 -7.98 -6.42
CA ALA A 47 18.64 -9.27 -6.68
C ALA A 47 18.38 -9.75 -8.11
N ASP A 48 17.14 -9.64 -8.59
CA ASP A 48 16.76 -10.01 -9.96
C ASP A 48 17.51 -9.17 -11.00
N TYR A 49 17.66 -7.87 -10.75
CA TYR A 49 18.42 -6.97 -11.61
C TYR A 49 19.92 -7.34 -11.64
N ALA A 50 20.51 -7.64 -10.48
CA ALA A 50 21.89 -8.07 -10.39
C ALA A 50 22.12 -9.42 -11.11
N ALA A 51 21.20 -10.38 -10.94
CA ALA A 51 21.26 -11.66 -11.62
C ALA A 51 21.15 -11.49 -13.15
N ALA A 52 20.22 -10.66 -13.63
CA ALA A 52 20.06 -10.38 -15.05
C ALA A 52 21.28 -9.66 -15.67
N GLN A 53 22.07 -8.91 -14.88
CA GLN A 53 23.30 -8.27 -15.36
C GLN A 53 24.49 -9.24 -15.44
N ALA A 54 24.50 -10.27 -14.60
CA ALA A 54 25.60 -11.23 -14.53
C ALA A 54 25.52 -12.34 -15.59
N SER A 55 24.40 -12.46 -16.28
CA SER A 55 24.16 -13.50 -17.28
C SER A 55 24.64 -13.07 -18.67
N ASP A 56 25.41 -13.94 -19.34
CA ASP A 56 25.94 -13.73 -20.70
C ASP A 56 24.92 -14.04 -21.83
N ALA A 57 23.64 -14.30 -21.52
CA ALA A 57 22.64 -14.77 -22.48
C ALA A 57 21.79 -13.63 -23.09
N ILE A 58 22.08 -13.29 -24.34
CA ILE A 58 21.65 -12.05 -25.00
C ILE A 58 20.11 -11.84 -25.15
N SER A 59 19.26 -12.89 -25.17
CA SER A 59 17.82 -12.75 -25.46
C SER A 59 16.87 -12.95 -24.26
N SER A 60 17.03 -14.02 -23.46
CA SER A 60 16.18 -14.27 -22.28
C SER A 60 16.37 -13.22 -21.19
N ASP A 61 17.58 -12.68 -21.07
CA ASP A 61 17.95 -11.78 -19.98
C ASP A 61 17.40 -10.38 -20.19
N ARG A 62 17.11 -9.96 -21.42
CA ARG A 62 16.54 -8.64 -21.69
C ARG A 62 15.13 -8.47 -21.11
N THR A 63 14.30 -9.51 -21.19
CA THR A 63 12.96 -9.50 -20.58
C THR A 63 13.03 -9.55 -19.06
N ALA A 64 13.95 -10.35 -18.50
CA ALA A 64 14.19 -10.40 -17.06
C ALA A 64 14.69 -9.04 -16.53
N MET A 65 15.64 -8.43 -17.25
CA MET A 65 16.16 -7.10 -16.97
C MET A 65 15.06 -6.04 -16.98
N ALA A 66 14.20 -6.04 -18.00
CA ALA A 66 13.10 -5.09 -18.12
C ALA A 66 12.12 -5.21 -16.94
N ARG A 67 11.76 -6.44 -16.55
CA ARG A 67 10.90 -6.71 -15.39
C ARG A 67 11.54 -6.23 -14.09
N ALA A 68 12.79 -6.63 -13.85
CA ALA A 68 13.52 -6.24 -12.64
C ALA A 68 13.69 -4.71 -12.55
N THR A 69 14.01 -4.05 -13.66
CA THR A 69 14.16 -2.59 -13.69
C THR A 69 12.83 -1.88 -13.44
N ARG A 70 11.72 -2.38 -14.01
CA ARG A 70 10.38 -1.84 -13.74
C ARG A 70 9.99 -1.97 -12.27
N ASP A 71 10.20 -3.14 -11.67
CA ASP A 71 9.88 -3.37 -10.26
C ASP A 71 10.81 -2.57 -9.34
N LEU A 72 12.09 -2.40 -9.69
CA LEU A 72 13.01 -1.50 -8.99
C LEU A 72 12.50 -0.07 -8.95
N ARG A 73 12.07 0.49 -10.09
CA ARG A 73 11.52 1.86 -10.15
C ARG A 73 10.27 1.98 -9.28
N TYR A 74 9.34 1.02 -9.41
CA TYR A 74 8.11 1.01 -8.64
C TYR A 74 8.35 0.93 -7.13
N TRP A 75 9.05 -0.11 -6.67
CA TRP A 75 9.25 -0.33 -5.24
C TRP A 75 10.17 0.71 -4.60
N SER A 76 11.12 1.28 -5.35
CA SER A 76 11.93 2.42 -4.87
C SER A 76 11.05 3.63 -4.61
N ALA A 77 10.14 3.96 -5.53
CA ALA A 77 9.23 5.09 -5.37
C ALA A 77 8.21 4.86 -4.23
N ARG A 78 7.65 3.66 -4.12
CA ARG A 78 6.77 3.30 -3.00
C ARG A 78 7.51 3.33 -1.66
N ARG A 79 8.73 2.81 -1.58
CA ARG A 79 9.55 2.90 -0.35
C ARG A 79 9.90 4.33 0.03
N ALA A 80 10.18 5.19 -0.95
CA ALA A 80 10.54 6.59 -0.72
C ALA A 80 9.36 7.44 -0.20
N THR A 81 8.14 7.08 -0.61
CA THR A 81 6.91 7.82 -0.25
C THR A 81 6.13 7.20 0.91
N ALA A 82 6.55 6.02 1.39
CA ALA A 82 5.86 5.27 2.44
C ALA A 82 5.77 6.07 3.75
N GLN A 83 4.55 6.16 4.27
CA GLN A 83 4.21 6.81 5.53
C GLN A 83 3.73 5.72 6.50
N LEU A 84 4.62 5.29 7.39
CA LEU A 84 4.31 4.27 8.38
C LEU A 84 3.27 4.81 9.37
N VAL A 85 2.16 4.10 9.49
CA VAL A 85 1.16 4.33 10.54
C VAL A 85 1.27 3.21 11.56
N ASP A 86 1.79 3.54 12.74
CA ASP A 86 2.03 2.60 13.85
C ASP A 86 1.12 2.85 15.06
N ARG A 87 0.21 3.83 14.96
CA ARG A 87 -0.69 4.25 16.04
C ARG A 87 -2.15 4.16 15.61
N ARG A 88 -2.99 3.67 16.51
CA ARG A 88 -4.45 3.71 16.36
C ARG A 88 -5.06 4.96 16.99
N PRO A 89 -6.23 5.44 16.50
CA PRO A 89 -7.02 6.47 17.18
C PRO A 89 -7.38 6.07 18.61
N THR A 90 -7.41 7.04 19.52
CA THR A 90 -7.76 6.83 20.94
C THR A 90 -9.20 7.17 21.26
N ASP A 91 -9.94 7.74 20.31
CA ASP A 91 -11.35 8.10 20.42
C ASP A 91 -12.30 6.92 20.13
N GLY A 92 -11.75 5.72 19.93
CA GLY A 92 -12.52 4.50 19.64
C GLY A 92 -13.09 4.47 18.23
N THR A 93 -12.68 5.38 17.34
CA THR A 93 -13.13 5.39 15.95
C THR A 93 -12.31 4.49 15.05
N ILE A 94 -12.93 4.02 13.96
CA ILE A 94 -12.30 3.20 12.93
C ILE A 94 -11.32 4.05 12.12
N GLY A 95 -10.12 3.51 11.89
CA GLY A 95 -9.07 4.17 11.14
C GLY A 95 -8.17 3.20 10.37
N PHE A 96 -7.06 3.73 9.84
CA PHE A 96 -6.07 2.93 9.13
C PHE A 96 -5.50 1.82 10.01
N GLY A 97 -5.42 0.61 9.48
CA GLY A 97 -4.98 -0.60 10.17
C GLY A 97 -6.07 -1.29 10.99
N ALA A 98 -7.28 -0.74 11.09
CA ALA A 98 -8.40 -1.41 11.75
C ALA A 98 -8.91 -2.59 10.91
N GLU A 99 -9.29 -3.66 11.60
CA GLU A 99 -10.08 -4.75 11.06
C GLU A 99 -11.55 -4.57 11.46
N VAL A 100 -12.42 -4.38 10.46
CA VAL A 100 -13.80 -3.95 10.63
C VAL A 100 -14.73 -5.05 10.15
N GLY A 101 -15.60 -5.53 11.04
CA GLY A 101 -16.68 -6.44 10.70
C GLY A 101 -17.97 -5.67 10.43
N ILE A 102 -18.60 -5.96 9.31
CA ILE A 102 -19.93 -5.44 8.93
C ILE A 102 -20.95 -6.57 8.81
N GLU A 103 -22.21 -6.25 9.07
CA GLU A 103 -23.36 -7.09 8.82
C GLU A 103 -24.33 -6.39 7.88
N ARG A 104 -24.78 -7.09 6.85
CA ARG A 104 -25.80 -6.61 5.91
C ARG A 104 -27.19 -6.96 6.42
N ALA A 105 -28.22 -6.25 5.92
CA ALA A 105 -29.62 -6.54 6.25
C ALA A 105 -30.07 -7.99 5.92
N ASP A 106 -29.36 -8.69 5.03
CA ASP A 106 -29.58 -10.11 4.70
C ASP A 106 -28.86 -11.08 5.66
N GLY A 107 -28.24 -10.59 6.72
CA GLY A 107 -27.51 -11.36 7.73
C GLY A 107 -26.10 -11.76 7.32
N ARG A 108 -25.64 -11.42 6.11
CA ARG A 108 -24.26 -11.72 5.70
C ARG A 108 -23.27 -10.85 6.46
N ARG A 109 -22.26 -11.52 7.04
CA ARG A 109 -21.13 -10.88 7.71
C ARG A 109 -19.89 -10.89 6.84
N GLN A 110 -19.21 -9.75 6.81
CA GLN A 110 -17.94 -9.60 6.11
C GLN A 110 -16.96 -8.85 7.00
N THR A 111 -15.68 -9.21 6.96
CA THR A 111 -14.65 -8.52 7.73
C THR A 111 -13.57 -8.03 6.77
N TYR A 112 -13.15 -6.79 6.95
CA TYR A 112 -12.13 -6.16 6.12
C TYR A 112 -11.11 -5.40 6.97
N ALA A 113 -9.82 -5.61 6.71
CA ALA A 113 -8.74 -4.80 7.22
C ALA A 113 -8.49 -3.59 6.32
N ILE A 114 -8.38 -2.40 6.90
CA ILE A 114 -8.08 -1.16 6.17
C ILE A 114 -6.56 -0.99 6.13
N VAL A 115 -5.95 -1.09 4.96
CA VAL A 115 -4.48 -1.10 4.79
C VAL A 115 -4.03 -0.16 3.66
N GLY A 116 -2.72 -0.11 3.39
CA GLY A 116 -2.15 0.60 2.25
C GLY A 116 -2.51 -0.02 0.90
N ASP A 117 -2.29 0.69 -0.20
CA ASP A 117 -2.64 0.19 -1.54
C ASP A 117 -1.86 -1.06 -1.94
N ASP A 118 -0.54 -1.05 -1.70
CA ASP A 118 0.34 -2.19 -2.00
C ASP A 118 0.04 -3.40 -1.11
N GLU A 119 -0.72 -3.16 -0.04
CA GLU A 119 -1.07 -4.16 0.94
C GLU A 119 -2.42 -4.81 0.71
N ALA A 120 -3.32 -4.09 0.03
CA ALA A 120 -4.71 -4.42 -0.10
C ALA A 120 -4.93 -5.61 -1.05
N ASP A 121 -5.62 -6.62 -0.54
CA ASP A 121 -6.12 -7.76 -1.27
C ASP A 121 -7.56 -8.05 -0.82
N PRO A 122 -8.56 -7.58 -1.59
CA PRO A 122 -9.97 -7.76 -1.24
C PRO A 122 -10.40 -9.24 -1.17
N ALA A 123 -9.71 -10.13 -1.89
CA ALA A 123 -9.98 -11.57 -1.84
C ALA A 123 -9.52 -12.18 -0.50
N GLN A 124 -8.51 -11.58 0.13
CA GLN A 124 -8.02 -11.95 1.47
C GLN A 124 -8.60 -11.07 2.59
N GLY A 125 -9.64 -10.28 2.30
CA GLY A 125 -10.29 -9.46 3.32
C GLY A 125 -9.48 -8.23 3.73
N SER A 126 -8.65 -7.66 2.85
CA SER A 126 -7.96 -6.38 3.11
C SER A 126 -8.24 -5.38 1.98
N VAL A 127 -8.48 -4.14 2.33
CA VAL A 127 -8.88 -3.09 1.38
C VAL A 127 -8.05 -1.84 1.58
N SER A 128 -7.82 -1.11 0.49
CA SER A 128 -7.10 0.15 0.57
C SER A 128 -7.88 1.17 1.40
N HIS A 129 -7.16 1.98 2.16
CA HIS A 129 -7.67 3.15 2.88
C HIS A 129 -8.41 4.16 1.98
N VAL A 130 -8.15 4.20 0.66
CA VAL A 130 -8.91 5.05 -0.26
C VAL A 130 -10.16 4.38 -0.85
N SER A 131 -10.41 3.12 -0.51
CA SER A 131 -11.60 2.39 -1.00
C SER A 131 -12.91 3.02 -0.52
N PRO A 132 -14.03 2.83 -1.26
CA PRO A 132 -15.34 3.27 -0.80
C PRO A 132 -15.73 2.70 0.56
N PHE A 133 -15.34 1.45 0.84
CA PHE A 133 -15.54 0.82 2.14
C PHE A 133 -14.84 1.60 3.25
N ALA A 134 -13.51 1.79 3.13
CA ALA A 134 -12.71 2.45 4.15
C ALA A 134 -13.18 3.89 4.42
N ARG A 135 -13.59 4.62 3.37
CA ARG A 135 -14.14 5.97 3.50
C ARG A 135 -15.49 6.02 4.20
N ALA A 136 -16.34 5.01 4.00
CA ALA A 136 -17.66 4.96 4.62
C ALA A 136 -17.59 4.65 6.12
N VAL A 137 -16.68 3.76 6.52
CA VAL A 137 -16.52 3.35 7.92
C VAL A 137 -15.52 4.22 8.69
N GLY A 138 -14.64 4.95 8.02
CA GLY A 138 -13.64 5.80 8.67
C GLY A 138 -14.29 6.83 9.61
N GLY A 139 -13.78 6.92 10.83
CA GLY A 139 -14.30 7.82 11.87
C GLY A 139 -15.59 7.33 12.55
N ARG A 140 -16.14 6.16 12.15
CA ARG A 140 -17.32 5.54 12.77
C ARG A 140 -16.94 4.62 13.92
N GLN A 141 -17.94 4.18 14.67
CA GLN A 141 -17.78 3.25 15.79
C GLN A 141 -18.63 1.98 15.59
N VAL A 142 -18.40 0.98 16.44
CA VAL A 142 -19.25 -0.23 16.47
C VAL A 142 -20.67 0.16 16.87
N GLY A 143 -21.66 -0.36 16.14
CA GLY A 143 -23.07 -0.03 16.25
C GLY A 143 -23.54 1.03 15.25
N ASP A 144 -22.62 1.73 14.56
CA ASP A 144 -22.99 2.68 13.52
C ASP A 144 -23.47 1.96 12.25
N VAL A 145 -24.46 2.55 11.58
CA VAL A 145 -24.95 2.11 10.26
C VAL A 145 -24.40 3.03 9.18
N VAL A 146 -23.87 2.44 8.10
CA VAL A 146 -23.30 3.16 6.96
C VAL A 146 -23.88 2.64 5.64
N MET A 147 -23.84 3.49 4.62
CA MET A 147 -24.30 3.14 3.28
C MET A 147 -23.14 2.65 2.41
N LEU A 148 -23.20 1.42 1.93
CA LEU A 148 -22.22 0.83 1.00
C LEU A 148 -22.90 0.35 -0.27
N ALA A 149 -22.51 0.92 -1.41
CA ALA A 149 -23.06 0.56 -2.72
C ALA A 149 -24.61 0.57 -2.76
N GLY A 150 -25.23 1.51 -2.04
CA GLY A 150 -26.69 1.64 -1.97
C GLY A 150 -27.39 0.67 -0.99
N GLN A 151 -26.63 -0.04 -0.15
CA GLN A 151 -27.18 -0.90 0.89
C GLN A 151 -26.72 -0.42 2.28
N GLU A 152 -27.63 -0.44 3.24
CA GLU A 152 -27.30 -0.23 4.65
C GLU A 152 -26.56 -1.44 5.21
N VAL A 153 -25.47 -1.15 5.91
CA VAL A 153 -24.71 -2.15 6.67
C VAL A 153 -24.42 -1.61 8.06
N GLU A 154 -24.46 -2.49 9.05
CA GLU A 154 -24.13 -2.18 10.43
C GLU A 154 -22.68 -2.59 10.72
N ILE A 155 -21.95 -1.75 11.45
CA ILE A 155 -20.63 -2.09 11.95
C ILE A 155 -20.79 -2.91 13.22
N VAL A 156 -20.49 -4.20 13.16
CA VAL A 156 -20.71 -5.14 14.27
C VAL A 156 -19.45 -5.44 15.08
N SER A 157 -18.26 -5.17 14.52
CA SER A 157 -17.01 -5.35 15.27
C SER A 157 -15.88 -4.49 14.74
N MET A 158 -14.96 -4.15 15.64
CA MET A 158 -13.70 -3.48 15.31
C MET A 158 -12.58 -4.15 16.12
N ARG A 159 -11.49 -4.51 15.43
CA ARG A 159 -10.27 -5.05 16.03
C ARG A 159 -9.05 -4.29 15.51
N TRP A 160 -8.00 -4.27 16.30
CA TRP A 160 -6.70 -3.70 15.93
C TRP A 160 -5.65 -4.81 15.97
N PRO A 161 -4.75 -4.87 14.98
CA PRO A 161 -3.59 -5.77 15.06
C PRO A 161 -2.72 -5.37 16.25
N GLU A 162 -2.10 -6.37 16.89
CA GLU A 162 -1.21 -6.17 18.06
C GLU A 162 0.00 -5.28 17.77
N THR A 163 0.33 -5.11 16.48
CA THR A 163 1.43 -4.27 16.02
C THR A 163 1.14 -2.77 16.12
N LEU A 164 -0.12 -2.36 16.28
CA LEU A 164 -0.50 -0.96 16.44
C LEU A 164 -0.54 -0.54 17.91
N LYS A 165 0.21 0.51 18.24
CA LYS A 165 0.24 1.09 19.58
C LYS A 165 -0.90 2.10 19.76
N ASP A 166 -1.26 2.37 21.00
CA ASP A 166 -2.15 3.49 21.32
C ASP A 166 -1.50 4.83 20.99
N GLY A 167 -2.25 5.73 20.35
CA GLY A 167 -1.80 7.09 20.09
C GLY A 167 -1.70 7.90 21.38
N SER A 168 -0.55 7.91 22.06
CA SER A 168 -0.30 8.94 23.07
C SER A 168 -0.07 10.29 22.40
N GLN A 169 -0.88 11.29 22.73
CA GLN A 169 -0.49 12.69 22.55
C GLN A 169 0.72 12.94 23.45
N SER A 170 1.93 12.86 22.90
CA SER A 170 3.07 13.53 23.52
C SER A 170 2.80 15.02 23.38
N GLY A 171 2.26 15.60 24.45
CA GLY A 171 2.06 17.03 24.59
C GLY A 171 3.34 17.78 24.26
N ASP A 172 3.14 18.91 23.59
CA ASP A 172 3.80 20.18 23.89
C ASP A 172 5.03 20.08 24.80
N GLN A 173 6.21 20.17 24.19
CA GLN A 173 7.29 20.93 24.78
C GLN A 173 7.82 21.89 23.73
N GLY A 174 7.21 23.07 23.71
CA GLY A 174 7.89 24.28 23.29
C GLY A 174 9.29 24.33 23.91
N SER A 175 10.31 24.47 23.07
CA SER A 175 11.64 24.85 23.51
C SER A 175 12.31 25.70 22.46
N GLY A 176 12.71 26.91 22.88
CA GLY A 176 13.80 27.64 22.26
C GLY A 176 13.40 28.72 21.26
N GLY A 177 12.56 29.67 21.69
CA GLY A 177 12.67 31.03 21.18
C GLY A 177 14.11 31.50 21.38
N ARG A 178 14.86 31.57 20.27
CA ARG A 178 16.21 32.14 20.26
C ARG A 178 16.06 33.65 20.36
N ASP A 179 16.20 34.13 21.59
CA ASP A 179 16.47 35.52 21.92
C ASP A 179 17.81 35.90 21.27
N VAL A 180 17.77 36.81 20.29
CA VAL A 180 18.97 37.35 19.63
C VAL A 180 19.27 38.69 20.29
N PRO A 181 20.34 38.84 21.09
CA PRO A 181 20.68 40.13 21.65
C PRO A 181 21.25 41.02 20.54
N GLY A 182 20.71 42.24 20.46
CA GLY A 182 21.05 43.24 19.47
C GLY A 182 22.54 43.56 19.37
N ARG A 183 22.92 44.03 18.18
CA ARG A 183 24.11 44.85 18.01
C ARG A 183 23.69 46.21 17.47
N ARG A 184 24.20 47.21 18.18
CA ARG A 184 24.22 48.63 17.83
C ARG A 184 25.01 48.86 16.54
#